data_AF-A0A358HNC8-F1
#
_entry.id   AF-A0A358HNC8-F1
#
_cell.length_a   1.000
_cell.length_b   1.000
_cell.length_c   1.000
_cell.angle_alpha   90.00
_cell.angle_beta   90.00
_cell.angle_gamma   90.00
#
_symmetry.space_group_name_H-M   'P 1'
#
loop_
_entity.id
_entity.type
_entity.pdbx_description
1 polymer ?
#
loop_
_entity_poly.entity_id
_entity_poly.type
_entity_poly.pdbx_seq_one_letter_code
_entity_poly.pdbx_strand_id
1 'polypeptide(L)'
;MFRTELPQPNDIRTEIRNAYRADEEEAVARLIEAARLSPEQTARVQDRAYQLVARVRKADNGKSGIDALLHEYELSSKEGVILMCLAEALLRVPDAVTADKLIQDKLFDANWQSHLGHSDSFFVNASTWGLMLTGKVIKFGKAEKADPGRLLKRMIGRSGEPVIRKAFNHAMRIMGRQFVMGRTIDEASVRAKANEEKGYRYSYDMLGEAARTMEDADRYYRAYEDAIHDIG
;
A
#
# COMPACT_ATOMS: atom_id res chain seq x y z
N MET A 1 32.85 0.26 5.72
CA MET A 1 33.13 -0.06 7.13
C MET A 1 33.30 1.27 7.84
N PHE A 2 32.42 1.61 8.78
CA PHE A 2 32.51 2.88 9.51
C PHE A 2 33.87 2.95 10.23
N ARG A 3 34.68 3.98 9.93
CA ARG A 3 36.07 4.13 10.40
C ARG A 3 36.18 4.91 11.72
N THR A 4 35.06 5.30 12.29
CA THR A 4 34.98 6.11 13.51
C THR A 4 34.49 5.24 14.66
N GLU A 5 35.14 5.31 15.81
CA GLU A 5 34.61 4.72 17.03
C GLU A 5 33.23 5.31 17.32
N LEU A 6 32.25 4.43 17.59
CA LEU A 6 30.91 4.87 17.94
C LEU A 6 30.96 5.60 19.29
N PRO A 7 30.24 6.73 19.43
CA PRO A 7 30.17 7.42 20.71
C PRO A 7 29.64 6.49 21.80
N GLN A 8 30.20 6.60 23.01
CA GLN A 8 29.71 5.87 24.17
C GLN A 8 28.22 6.22 24.39
N PRO A 9 27.34 5.22 24.54
CA PRO A 9 25.93 5.48 24.76
C PRO A 9 25.75 6.18 26.12
N ASN A 10 24.86 7.16 26.17
CA ASN A 10 24.32 7.61 27.45
C ASN A 10 23.35 6.55 28.01
N ASP A 11 22.83 6.80 29.22
CA ASP A 11 21.97 5.85 29.93
C ASP A 11 20.74 5.44 29.11
N ILE A 12 20.05 6.43 28.52
CA ILE A 12 18.85 6.19 27.67
C ILE A 12 19.20 5.30 26.46
N ARG A 13 20.32 5.58 25.77
CA ARG A 13 20.76 4.77 24.62
C ARG A 13 21.15 3.36 25.02
N THR A 14 21.65 3.18 26.25
CA THR A 14 21.97 1.88 26.82
C THR A 14 20.70 1.09 27.11
N GLU A 15 19.68 1.71 27.69
CA GLU A 15 18.37 1.08 27.93
C GLU A 15 17.70 0.59 26.63
N ILE A 16 17.67 1.44 25.59
CA ILE A 16 17.14 1.06 24.27
C ILE A 16 17.90 -0.16 23.71
N ARG A 17 19.23 -0.19 23.85
CA ARG A 17 20.05 -1.31 23.37
C ARG A 17 19.76 -2.59 24.13
N ASN A 18 19.61 -2.51 25.45
CA ASN A 18 19.29 -3.67 26.29
C ASN A 18 17.90 -4.23 25.96
N ALA A 19 16.96 -3.38 25.54
CA ALA A 19 15.63 -3.81 25.11
C ALA A 19 15.59 -4.47 23.72
N TYR A 20 16.64 -4.35 22.90
CA TYR A 20 16.63 -4.76 21.48
C TYR A 20 16.35 -6.26 21.27
N ARG A 21 16.80 -7.10 22.22
CA ARG A 21 16.54 -8.55 22.25
C ARG A 21 16.19 -9.00 23.67
N ALA A 22 15.44 -8.16 24.39
CA ALA A 22 14.92 -8.55 25.69
C ALA A 22 14.03 -9.79 25.54
N ASP A 23 13.97 -10.58 26.61
CA ASP A 23 13.07 -11.70 26.68
C ASP A 23 11.61 -11.23 26.51
N GLU A 24 10.83 -11.98 25.71
CA GLU A 24 9.45 -11.60 25.38
C GLU A 24 8.55 -11.66 26.62
N GLU A 25 8.72 -12.66 27.49
CA GLU A 25 7.91 -12.82 28.71
C GLU A 25 8.18 -11.65 29.66
N GLU A 26 9.45 -11.29 29.87
CA GLU A 26 9.83 -10.13 30.69
C GLU A 26 9.33 -8.81 30.11
N ALA A 27 9.38 -8.64 28.78
CA ALA A 27 8.90 -7.43 28.11
C ALA A 27 7.37 -7.31 28.23
N VAL A 28 6.65 -8.40 27.95
CA VAL A 28 5.18 -8.43 28.00
C VAL A 28 4.68 -8.25 29.42
N ALA A 29 5.30 -8.87 30.43
CA ALA A 29 4.92 -8.69 31.83
C ALA A 29 4.99 -7.21 32.25
N ARG A 30 6.06 -6.50 31.85
CA ARG A 30 6.19 -5.05 32.10
C ARG A 30 5.14 -4.23 31.37
N LEU A 31 4.86 -4.56 30.10
CA LEU A 31 3.87 -3.85 29.29
C LEU A 31 2.44 -4.07 29.78
N ILE A 32 2.09 -5.26 30.27
CA ILE A 32 0.77 -5.56 30.85
C ILE A 32 0.52 -4.66 32.06
N GLU A 33 1.50 -4.51 32.95
CA GLU A 33 1.35 -3.64 34.11
C GLU A 33 1.21 -2.17 33.69
N ALA A 34 2.03 -1.70 32.74
CA ALA A 34 1.96 -0.33 32.24
C ALA A 34 0.63 -0.02 31.50
N ALA A 35 0.05 -1.01 30.82
CA ALA A 35 -1.18 -0.88 30.05
C ALA A 35 -2.45 -1.21 30.86
N ARG A 36 -2.31 -1.57 32.15
CA ARG A 36 -3.42 -2.00 33.00
C ARG A 36 -4.44 -0.88 33.16
N LEU A 37 -5.69 -1.18 32.81
CA LEU A 37 -6.83 -0.27 32.95
C LEU A 37 -7.72 -0.69 34.12
N SER A 38 -8.36 0.28 34.77
CA SER A 38 -9.44 -0.01 35.72
C SER A 38 -10.64 -0.65 35.00
N PRO A 39 -11.52 -1.36 35.71
CA PRO A 39 -12.75 -1.89 35.13
C PRO A 39 -13.62 -0.82 34.44
N GLU A 40 -13.68 0.38 35.03
CA GLU A 40 -14.44 1.51 34.50
C GLU A 40 -13.80 2.08 33.24
N GLN A 41 -12.47 2.19 33.20
CA GLN A 41 -11.74 2.59 31.98
C GLN A 41 -11.96 1.58 30.85
N THR A 42 -11.86 0.28 31.18
CA THR A 42 -12.08 -0.81 30.22
C THR A 42 -13.47 -0.74 29.60
N ALA A 43 -14.51 -0.57 30.43
CA ALA A 43 -15.89 -0.46 29.94
C ALA A 43 -16.07 0.75 28.99
N ARG A 44 -15.49 1.92 29.32
CA ARG A 44 -15.56 3.10 28.45
C ARG A 44 -14.83 2.90 27.12
N VAL A 45 -13.66 2.27 27.13
CA VAL A 45 -12.91 1.95 25.92
C VAL A 45 -13.70 0.99 25.03
N GLN A 46 -14.29 -0.05 25.62
CA GLN A 46 -15.11 -1.04 24.90
C GLN A 46 -16.34 -0.40 24.25
N ASP A 47 -17.11 0.40 24.99
CA ASP A 47 -18.27 1.11 24.44
C ASP A 47 -17.86 2.04 23.28
N ARG A 48 -16.78 2.82 23.47
CA ARG A 48 -16.29 3.71 22.43
C ARG A 48 -15.84 2.94 21.18
N ALA A 49 -15.10 1.85 21.35
CA ALA A 49 -14.65 1.01 20.25
C ALA A 49 -15.84 0.40 19.50
N TYR A 50 -16.85 -0.10 20.23
CA TYR A 50 -18.07 -0.63 19.63
C TYR A 50 -18.79 0.42 18.77
N GLN A 51 -18.96 1.63 19.30
CA GLN A 51 -19.60 2.72 18.56
C GLN A 51 -18.82 3.11 17.30
N LEU A 52 -17.49 3.13 17.35
CA LEU A 52 -16.65 3.41 16.18
C LEU A 52 -16.83 2.32 15.12
N VAL A 53 -16.74 1.04 15.50
CA VAL A 53 -16.92 -0.08 14.57
C VAL A 53 -18.32 -0.09 13.97
N ALA A 54 -19.36 0.15 14.78
CA ALA A 54 -20.74 0.23 14.30
C ALA A 54 -20.94 1.37 13.29
N ARG A 55 -20.34 2.54 13.53
CA ARG A 55 -20.39 3.68 12.58
C ARG A 55 -19.68 3.36 11.28
N VAL A 56 -18.49 2.74 11.33
CA VAL A 56 -17.75 2.33 10.14
C VAL A 56 -18.57 1.34 9.31
N ARG A 57 -19.12 0.29 9.94
CA ARG A 57 -19.96 -0.71 9.26
C ARG A 57 -21.24 -0.13 8.66
N LYS A 58 -21.83 0.89 9.29
CA LYS A 58 -23.02 1.58 8.77
C LYS A 58 -22.70 2.55 7.63
N ALA A 59 -21.54 3.19 7.67
CA ALA A 59 -21.09 4.11 6.62
C ALA A 59 -20.62 3.34 5.37
N ASP A 60 -20.07 2.15 5.58
CA ASP A 60 -19.68 1.23 4.52
C ASP A 60 -20.91 0.53 3.91
N ASN A 61 -21.64 1.25 3.07
CA ASN A 61 -22.78 0.73 2.30
C ASN A 61 -22.35 -0.23 1.15
N GLY A 62 -21.24 -0.95 1.31
CA GLY A 62 -20.80 -2.04 0.43
C GLY A 62 -20.39 -1.62 -0.98
N LYS A 63 -20.02 -0.35 -1.21
CA LYS A 63 -19.73 0.17 -2.57
C LYS A 63 -18.60 1.20 -2.62
N SER A 64 -17.52 1.01 -1.88
CA SER A 64 -16.39 1.95 -1.92
C SER A 64 -15.07 1.22 -2.12
N GLY A 65 -14.35 1.61 -3.18
CA GLY A 65 -12.99 1.16 -3.44
C GLY A 65 -12.91 -0.16 -4.21
N ILE A 66 -11.96 -1.00 -3.82
CA ILE A 66 -11.55 -2.17 -4.60
C ILE A 66 -12.57 -3.32 -4.50
N ASP A 67 -13.30 -3.45 -3.40
CA ASP A 67 -14.35 -4.48 -3.27
C ASP A 67 -15.51 -4.26 -4.24
N ALA A 68 -15.88 -3.00 -4.47
CA ALA A 68 -16.87 -2.64 -5.48
C ALA A 68 -16.37 -2.99 -6.89
N LEU A 69 -15.08 -2.79 -7.15
CA LEU A 69 -14.44 -3.17 -8.41
C LEU A 69 -14.42 -4.70 -8.60
N LEU A 70 -14.10 -5.48 -7.56
CA LEU A 70 -14.15 -6.94 -7.66
C LEU A 70 -15.56 -7.45 -7.95
N HIS A 71 -16.57 -6.84 -7.31
CA HIS A 71 -17.96 -7.21 -7.50
C HIS A 71 -18.53 -6.72 -8.84
N GLU A 72 -18.17 -5.52 -9.32
CA GLU A 72 -18.63 -4.96 -10.61
C GLU A 72 -18.17 -5.80 -11.80
N TYR A 73 -16.97 -6.38 -11.71
CA TYR A 73 -16.34 -7.15 -12.78
C TYR A 73 -16.30 -8.67 -12.53
N GLU A 74 -17.01 -9.16 -11.51
CA GLU A 74 -17.08 -10.57 -11.09
C GLU A 74 -15.70 -11.25 -10.96
N LEU A 75 -14.73 -10.50 -10.45
CA LEU A 75 -13.35 -10.98 -10.32
C LEU A 75 -13.24 -11.87 -9.10
N SER A 76 -12.64 -13.05 -9.27
CA SER A 76 -12.20 -13.85 -8.14
C SER A 76 -11.10 -13.11 -7.36
N SER A 77 -10.90 -13.44 -6.08
CA SER A 77 -9.84 -12.79 -5.29
C SER A 77 -8.44 -12.94 -5.89
N LYS A 78 -8.14 -14.07 -6.56
CA LYS A 78 -6.87 -14.26 -7.26
C LYS A 78 -6.74 -13.31 -8.47
N GLU A 79 -7.82 -13.12 -9.23
CA GLU A 79 -7.88 -12.18 -10.35
C GLU A 79 -7.77 -10.72 -9.88
N GLY A 80 -8.41 -10.40 -8.76
CA GLY A 80 -8.30 -9.11 -8.09
C GLY A 80 -6.87 -8.77 -7.70
N VAL A 81 -6.13 -9.71 -7.10
CA VAL A 81 -4.72 -9.48 -6.74
C VAL A 81 -3.86 -9.23 -7.97
N ILE A 82 -4.06 -9.97 -9.06
CA ILE A 82 -3.32 -9.76 -10.31
C ILE A 82 -3.64 -8.39 -10.91
N LEU A 83 -4.92 -7.99 -10.92
CA LEU A 83 -5.36 -6.68 -11.36
C LEU A 83 -4.68 -5.56 -10.58
N MET A 84 -4.59 -5.70 -9.25
CA MET A 84 -3.97 -4.71 -8.38
C MET A 84 -2.44 -4.64 -8.58
N CYS A 85 -1.76 -5.78 -8.69
CA CYS A 85 -0.33 -5.81 -8.99
C CYS A 85 -0.01 -5.12 -10.33
N LEU A 86 -0.82 -5.39 -11.36
CA LEU A 86 -0.62 -4.77 -12.67
C LEU A 86 -0.95 -3.27 -12.63
N ALA A 87 -2.04 -2.89 -11.96
CA ALA A 87 -2.38 -1.48 -11.82
C ALA A 87 -1.31 -0.72 -11.00
N GLU A 88 -0.64 -1.36 -10.03
CA GLU A 88 0.51 -0.77 -9.32
C GLU A 88 1.70 -0.57 -10.25
N ALA A 89 2.02 -1.58 -11.08
CA ALA A 89 3.08 -1.45 -12.08
C ALA A 89 2.79 -0.34 -13.09
N LEU A 90 1.52 -0.16 -13.48
CA LEU A 90 1.08 0.89 -14.40
C LEU A 90 1.10 2.29 -13.77
N LEU A 91 0.82 2.42 -12.47
CA LEU A 91 0.93 3.70 -11.76
C LEU A 91 2.37 4.23 -11.67
N ARG A 92 3.38 3.36 -11.84
CA ARG A 92 4.79 3.77 -11.93
C ARG A 92 5.16 4.35 -13.30
N VAL A 93 4.27 4.25 -14.30
CA VAL A 93 4.47 4.86 -15.62
C VAL A 93 4.01 6.32 -15.54
N PRO A 94 4.90 7.31 -15.71
CA PRO A 94 4.62 8.71 -15.42
C PRO A 94 3.66 9.36 -16.42
N ASP A 95 3.51 8.83 -17.64
CA ASP A 95 2.64 9.40 -18.67
C ASP A 95 1.49 8.45 -19.06
N ALA A 96 0.29 9.02 -19.12
CA ALA A 96 -0.94 8.28 -19.39
C ALA A 96 -0.95 7.61 -20.78
N VAL A 97 -0.28 8.21 -21.77
CA VAL A 97 -0.20 7.67 -23.14
C VAL A 97 0.65 6.41 -23.18
N THR A 98 1.79 6.37 -22.47
CA THR A 98 2.65 5.18 -22.36
C THR A 98 2.01 4.15 -21.46
N ALA A 99 1.31 4.53 -20.39
CA ALA A 99 0.50 3.59 -19.62
C ALA A 99 -0.58 2.93 -20.48
N ASP A 100 -1.32 3.69 -21.29
CA ASP A 100 -2.35 3.16 -22.21
C ASP A 100 -1.76 2.28 -23.32
N LYS A 101 -0.60 2.67 -23.88
CA LYS A 101 0.14 1.85 -24.85
C LYS A 101 0.70 0.58 -24.21
N LEU A 102 1.19 0.65 -22.97
CA LEU A 102 1.69 -0.52 -22.24
C LEU A 102 0.53 -1.47 -21.88
N ILE A 103 -0.63 -0.93 -21.49
CA ILE A 103 -1.89 -1.67 -21.38
C ILE A 103 -2.17 -2.35 -22.72
N GLN A 104 -2.14 -1.63 -23.84
CA GLN A 104 -2.41 -2.19 -25.16
C GLN A 104 -1.42 -3.32 -25.56
N ASP A 105 -0.12 -3.05 -25.45
CA ASP A 105 0.95 -3.92 -25.92
C ASP A 105 1.21 -5.11 -25.00
N LYS A 106 1.15 -4.93 -23.67
CA LYS A 106 1.46 -5.99 -22.70
C LYS A 106 0.25 -6.82 -22.31
N LEU A 107 -0.97 -6.26 -22.33
CA LEU A 107 -2.13 -7.03 -21.92
C LEU A 107 -2.71 -7.92 -23.02
N PHE A 108 -2.70 -7.41 -24.25
CA PHE A 108 -3.53 -7.95 -25.33
C PHE A 108 -2.73 -8.63 -26.44
N ASP A 109 -1.41 -8.47 -26.46
CA ASP A 109 -0.56 -9.25 -27.36
C ASP A 109 -0.26 -10.64 -26.76
N ALA A 110 -0.38 -11.68 -27.58
CA ALA A 110 -0.50 -13.07 -27.13
C ALA A 110 0.80 -13.69 -26.58
N ASN A 111 1.90 -12.94 -26.52
CA ASN A 111 3.26 -13.39 -26.20
C ASN A 111 3.65 -13.15 -24.73
N TRP A 112 2.76 -13.48 -23.80
CA TRP A 112 3.03 -13.39 -22.36
C TRP A 112 4.19 -14.29 -21.89
N GLN A 113 4.34 -15.45 -22.52
CA GLN A 113 5.35 -16.46 -22.13
C GLN A 113 6.79 -16.05 -22.46
N SER A 114 7.01 -15.18 -23.44
CA SER A 114 8.35 -14.68 -23.77
C SER A 114 8.82 -13.54 -22.85
N HIS A 115 7.90 -12.87 -22.15
CA HIS A 115 8.22 -11.70 -21.32
C HIS A 115 8.19 -11.96 -19.81
N LEU A 116 7.59 -13.06 -19.34
CA LEU A 116 7.53 -13.44 -17.92
C LEU A 116 8.83 -14.03 -17.36
N GLY A 117 9.75 -14.50 -18.21
CA GLY A 117 11.00 -15.13 -17.79
C GLY A 117 12.15 -14.18 -17.42
N HIS A 118 11.95 -12.86 -17.57
CA HIS A 118 13.02 -11.86 -17.43
C HIS A 118 12.75 -10.77 -16.39
N SER A 119 11.66 -10.85 -15.60
CA SER A 119 11.42 -9.87 -14.55
C SER A 119 10.93 -10.54 -13.25
N ASP A 120 11.82 -10.62 -12.27
CA ASP A 120 11.50 -10.98 -10.88
C ASP A 120 10.59 -9.93 -10.18
N SER A 121 10.12 -8.91 -10.91
CA SER A 121 9.61 -7.65 -10.38
C SER A 121 8.08 -7.45 -10.45
N PHE A 122 7.32 -8.36 -11.07
CA PHE A 122 5.88 -8.11 -11.32
C PHE A 122 4.96 -8.40 -10.13
N PHE A 123 5.41 -9.26 -9.21
CA PHE A 123 4.61 -9.74 -8.07
C PHE A 123 5.22 -9.36 -6.71
N VAL A 124 6.10 -8.37 -6.68
CA VAL A 124 6.84 -7.95 -5.46
C VAL A 124 5.88 -7.63 -4.31
N ASN A 125 4.66 -7.19 -4.61
CA ASN A 125 3.64 -6.82 -3.62
C ASN A 125 2.37 -7.70 -3.64
N ALA A 126 2.40 -8.85 -4.32
CA ALA A 126 1.21 -9.71 -4.44
C ALA A 126 0.72 -10.25 -3.09
N SER A 127 1.63 -10.41 -2.13
CA SER A 127 1.28 -10.79 -0.75
C SER A 127 0.58 -9.65 0.01
N THR A 128 0.97 -8.39 -0.23
CA THR A 128 0.34 -7.19 0.34
C THR A 128 -1.10 -7.07 -0.16
N TRP A 129 -1.30 -7.15 -1.48
CA TRP A 129 -2.64 -7.07 -2.08
C TRP A 129 -3.49 -8.30 -1.78
N GLY A 130 -2.88 -9.50 -1.72
CA GLY A 130 -3.56 -10.72 -1.29
C GLY A 130 -4.12 -10.61 0.12
N LEU A 131 -3.33 -10.09 1.05
CA LEU A 131 -3.77 -9.83 2.42
C LEU A 131 -4.87 -8.76 2.47
N MET A 132 -4.71 -7.67 1.73
CA MET A 132 -5.69 -6.57 1.71
C MET A 132 -7.04 -7.00 1.13
N LEU A 133 -7.05 -7.82 0.07
CA LEU A 133 -8.28 -8.25 -0.60
C LEU A 133 -8.96 -9.46 0.02
N THR A 134 -8.21 -10.32 0.72
CA THR A 134 -8.74 -11.59 1.24
C THR A 134 -8.63 -11.76 2.75
N GLY A 135 -7.96 -10.83 3.43
CA GLY A 135 -7.61 -10.95 4.84
C GLY A 135 -6.61 -12.07 5.14
N LYS A 136 -6.02 -12.70 4.11
CA LYS A 136 -5.08 -13.82 4.24
C LYS A 136 -3.85 -13.60 3.37
N VAL A 137 -2.69 -14.02 3.87
CA VAL A 137 -1.46 -14.04 3.06
C VAL A 137 -1.63 -15.11 1.98
N ILE A 138 -1.88 -14.67 0.74
CA ILE A 138 -1.94 -15.56 -0.41
C ILE A 138 -0.50 -15.88 -0.80
N LYS A 139 -0.08 -17.12 -0.47
CA LYS A 139 1.13 -17.68 -1.06
C LYS A 139 0.81 -18.11 -2.48
N PHE A 140 1.29 -17.37 -3.46
CA PHE A 140 1.40 -17.86 -4.85
C PHE A 140 2.47 -18.96 -4.83
N GLY A 141 2.06 -20.18 -4.46
CA GLY A 141 2.97 -21.28 -4.18
C GLY A 141 3.70 -21.74 -5.43
N LYS A 142 4.98 -22.11 -5.29
CA LYS A 142 5.79 -22.78 -6.33
C LYS A 142 5.16 -24.06 -6.89
N ALA A 143 4.10 -24.59 -6.27
CA ALA A 143 3.41 -25.81 -6.68
C ALA A 143 2.17 -25.58 -7.58
N GLU A 144 1.62 -24.36 -7.64
CA GLU A 144 0.68 -24.00 -8.70
C GLU A 144 1.50 -23.30 -9.79
N LYS A 145 1.69 -23.98 -10.94
CA LYS A 145 1.89 -23.29 -12.22
C LYS A 145 0.62 -22.51 -12.57
N ALA A 146 0.19 -21.59 -11.72
CA ALA A 146 -0.78 -20.57 -12.05
C ALA A 146 -0.02 -19.59 -12.95
N ASP A 147 0.15 -19.96 -14.22
CA ASP A 147 0.64 -19.09 -15.27
C ASP A 147 -0.26 -17.84 -15.25
N PRO A 148 0.21 -16.68 -14.75
CA PRO A 148 -0.62 -15.49 -14.59
C PRO A 148 -1.18 -15.03 -15.93
N GLY A 149 -0.44 -15.30 -17.02
CA GLY A 149 -0.92 -15.10 -18.39
C GLY A 149 -2.14 -15.94 -18.72
N ARG A 150 -2.28 -17.16 -18.17
CA ARG A 150 -3.46 -18.01 -18.36
C ARG A 150 -4.69 -17.53 -17.58
N LEU A 151 -4.50 -16.99 -16.38
CA LEU A 151 -5.57 -16.38 -15.58
C LEU A 151 -6.09 -15.11 -16.25
N LEU A 152 -5.19 -14.27 -16.71
CA LEU A 152 -5.52 -13.04 -17.42
C LEU A 152 -6.14 -13.31 -18.80
N LYS A 153 -5.63 -14.29 -19.55
CA LYS A 153 -6.26 -14.76 -20.80
C LYS A 153 -7.67 -15.30 -20.56
N ARG A 154 -7.92 -15.93 -19.41
CA ARG A 154 -9.26 -16.37 -19.00
C ARG A 154 -10.17 -15.19 -18.67
N MET A 155 -9.67 -14.17 -17.96
CA MET A 155 -10.39 -12.93 -17.71
C MET A 155 -10.75 -12.22 -19.02
N ILE A 156 -9.79 -12.04 -19.93
CA ILE A 156 -9.99 -11.41 -21.25
C ILE A 156 -10.97 -12.25 -22.09
N GLY A 157 -10.83 -13.57 -22.09
CA GLY A 157 -11.72 -14.47 -22.82
C GLY A 157 -13.16 -14.51 -22.29
N ARG A 158 -13.36 -14.26 -20.98
CA ARG A 158 -14.69 -14.22 -20.35
C ARG A 158 -15.36 -12.85 -20.51
N SER A 159 -14.61 -11.77 -20.29
CA SER A 159 -15.18 -10.43 -20.11
C SER A 159 -14.91 -9.49 -21.29
N GLY A 160 -14.01 -9.84 -22.20
CA GLY A 160 -13.60 -9.01 -23.34
C GLY A 160 -12.58 -7.92 -22.95
N GLU A 161 -11.72 -7.57 -23.91
CA GLU A 161 -10.68 -6.54 -23.74
C GLU A 161 -11.23 -5.18 -23.22
N PRO A 162 -12.33 -4.62 -23.77
CA PRO A 162 -12.83 -3.31 -23.34
C PRO A 162 -13.25 -3.26 -21.87
N VAL A 163 -13.78 -4.36 -21.34
CA VAL A 163 -14.24 -4.47 -19.94
C VAL A 163 -13.04 -4.54 -19.00
N ILE A 164 -12.04 -5.36 -19.34
CA ILE A 164 -10.80 -5.47 -18.57
C ILE A 164 -10.05 -4.13 -18.56
N ARG A 165 -9.96 -3.45 -19.70
CA ARG A 165 -9.36 -2.11 -19.81
C ARG A 165 -10.08 -1.09 -18.90
N LYS A 166 -11.41 -1.10 -18.88
CA LYS A 166 -12.20 -0.23 -18.01
C LYS A 166 -11.96 -0.54 -16.52
N ALA A 167 -11.89 -1.82 -16.15
CA ALA A 167 -11.55 -2.25 -14.81
C ALA A 167 -10.15 -1.77 -14.37
N PHE A 168 -9.15 -1.88 -15.25
CA PHE A 168 -7.80 -1.36 -15.01
C PHE A 168 -7.77 0.16 -14.80
N ASN A 169 -8.42 0.92 -15.69
CA ASN A 169 -8.49 2.38 -15.55
C ASN A 169 -9.21 2.79 -14.26
N HIS A 170 -10.23 2.03 -13.86
CA HIS A 170 -10.93 2.25 -12.60
C HIS A 170 -10.05 1.91 -11.39
N ALA A 171 -9.31 0.79 -11.43
CA ALA A 171 -8.36 0.38 -10.40
C ALA A 171 -7.24 1.41 -10.20
N MET A 172 -6.63 1.87 -11.29
CA MET A 172 -5.61 2.91 -11.28
C MET A 172 -6.13 4.21 -10.67
N ARG A 173 -7.36 4.62 -11.01
CA ARG A 173 -7.99 5.81 -10.44
C ARG A 173 -8.30 5.65 -8.95
N ILE A 174 -8.75 4.47 -8.50
CA ILE A 174 -8.94 4.20 -7.07
C ILE A 174 -7.59 4.28 -6.35
N MET A 175 -6.58 3.59 -6.86
CA MET A 175 -5.28 3.53 -6.21
C MET A 175 -4.57 4.88 -6.17
N GLY A 176 -4.54 5.61 -7.27
CA GLY A 176 -3.97 6.96 -7.31
C GLY A 176 -4.74 7.98 -6.48
N ARG A 177 -6.00 7.70 -6.09
CA ARG A 177 -6.77 8.56 -5.18
C ARG A 177 -6.71 8.14 -3.72
N GLN A 178 -6.52 6.85 -3.42
CA GLN A 178 -6.53 6.30 -2.06
C GLN A 178 -5.14 6.18 -1.44
N PHE A 179 -4.09 5.97 -2.24
CA PHE A 179 -2.73 5.76 -1.72
C PHE A 179 -1.80 6.97 -1.90
N VAL A 180 -2.10 7.87 -2.84
CA VAL A 180 -1.31 9.07 -3.10
C VAL A 180 -2.21 10.29 -3.02
N MET A 181 -1.92 11.19 -2.08
CA MET A 181 -2.72 12.41 -1.87
C MET A 181 -2.59 13.37 -3.08
N GLY A 182 -1.40 13.46 -3.66
CA GLY A 182 -1.07 14.20 -4.88
C GLY A 182 0.29 13.74 -5.42
N ARG A 183 0.57 13.97 -6.70
CA ARG A 183 1.87 13.60 -7.31
C ARG A 183 2.99 14.53 -6.85
N THR A 184 2.62 15.74 -6.46
CA THR A 184 3.49 16.74 -5.85
C THR A 184 2.89 17.15 -4.51
N ILE A 185 3.71 17.80 -3.67
CA ILE A 185 3.23 18.35 -2.41
C ILE A 185 2.13 19.39 -2.66
N ASP A 186 2.28 20.26 -3.66
CA ASP A 186 1.28 21.27 -4.03
C ASP A 186 -0.10 20.65 -4.33
N GLU A 187 -0.12 19.56 -5.12
CA GLU A 187 -1.34 18.84 -5.44
C GLU A 187 -1.98 18.27 -4.17
N ALA A 188 -1.16 17.72 -3.26
CA ALA A 188 -1.61 17.15 -2.00
C ALA A 188 -2.14 18.22 -1.04
N SER A 189 -1.46 19.38 -0.95
CA SER A 189 -1.83 20.56 -0.17
C SER A 189 -3.18 21.13 -0.62
N VAL A 190 -3.38 21.33 -1.93
CA VAL A 190 -4.68 21.79 -2.48
C VAL A 190 -5.82 20.84 -2.12
N ARG A 191 -5.56 19.54 -2.21
CA ARG A 191 -6.56 18.50 -1.96
C ARG A 191 -6.90 18.33 -0.49
N ALA A 192 -5.98 18.69 0.42
CA ALA A 192 -6.17 18.62 1.86
C ALA A 192 -7.19 19.66 2.37
N LYS A 193 -7.24 20.85 1.75
CA LYS A 193 -8.04 22.01 2.18
C LYS A 193 -9.49 21.67 2.55
N ALA A 194 -10.18 20.89 1.72
CA ALA A 194 -11.59 20.52 1.94
C ALA A 194 -11.82 19.70 3.22
N ASN A 195 -10.82 18.97 3.70
CA ASN A 195 -10.90 18.24 4.97
C ASN A 195 -10.28 19.05 6.12
N GLU A 196 -9.30 19.91 5.85
CA GLU A 196 -8.80 20.86 6.86
C GLU A 196 -9.89 21.82 7.34
N GLU A 197 -10.77 22.28 6.44
CA GLU A 197 -11.96 23.07 6.77
C GLU A 197 -12.91 22.33 7.73
N LYS A 198 -12.89 20.99 7.72
CA LYS A 198 -13.65 20.15 8.66
C LYS A 198 -12.90 19.88 9.97
N GLY A 199 -11.70 20.44 10.14
CA GLY A 199 -10.85 20.28 11.32
C GLY A 199 -9.84 19.13 11.24
N TYR A 200 -9.69 18.47 10.09
CA TYR A 200 -8.62 17.47 9.93
C TYR A 200 -7.25 18.15 9.82
N ARG A 201 -6.21 17.41 10.18
CA ARG A 201 -4.81 17.79 10.00
C ARG A 201 -4.11 16.69 9.22
N TYR A 202 -3.13 17.09 8.41
CA TYR A 202 -2.38 16.18 7.55
C TYR A 202 -0.92 16.13 7.99
N SER A 203 -0.34 14.94 7.85
CA SER A 203 1.10 14.69 7.85
C SER A 203 1.41 14.05 6.52
N TYR A 204 2.37 14.61 5.78
CA TYR A 204 2.69 14.17 4.43
C TYR A 204 3.86 13.17 4.47
N ASP A 205 3.61 11.97 3.96
CA ASP A 205 4.63 10.97 3.69
C ASP A 205 5.11 11.13 2.25
N MET A 206 6.38 11.52 2.07
CA MET A 206 6.97 11.80 0.75
C MET A 206 7.45 10.52 0.04
N LEU A 207 7.29 9.35 0.65
CA LEU A 207 7.61 8.03 0.08
C LEU A 207 9.09 7.83 -0.32
N GLY A 208 9.98 8.71 0.12
CA GLY A 208 11.42 8.61 -0.13
C GLY A 208 12.08 7.68 0.88
N GLU A 209 12.45 6.47 0.44
CA GLU A 209 13.09 5.44 1.27
C GLU A 209 14.26 4.73 0.58
N ALA A 210 15.13 4.10 1.38
CA ALA A 210 16.16 3.15 0.92
C ALA A 210 17.08 3.63 -0.24
N ALA A 211 17.54 4.88 -0.19
CA ALA A 211 18.49 5.44 -1.14
C ALA A 211 19.68 4.49 -1.40
N ARG A 212 19.96 4.20 -2.68
CA ARG A 212 21.02 3.27 -3.10
C ARG A 212 22.24 4.00 -3.63
N THR A 213 22.05 5.21 -4.13
CA THR A 213 23.11 6.11 -4.58
C THR A 213 23.07 7.43 -3.82
N MET A 214 24.15 8.21 -3.90
CA MET A 214 24.12 9.58 -3.36
C MET A 214 23.10 10.45 -4.09
N GLU A 215 22.93 10.23 -5.40
CA GLU A 215 21.93 10.91 -6.22
C GLU A 215 20.49 10.64 -5.73
N ASP A 216 20.19 9.41 -5.28
CA ASP A 216 18.91 9.09 -4.65
C ASP A 216 18.72 9.86 -3.34
N ALA A 217 19.76 9.93 -2.51
CA ALA A 217 19.72 10.63 -1.22
C ALA A 217 19.52 12.15 -1.42
N ASP A 218 20.27 12.76 -2.35
CA ASP A 218 20.13 14.18 -2.69
C ASP A 218 18.73 14.49 -3.26
N ARG A 219 18.19 13.57 -4.08
CA ARG A 219 16.83 13.69 -4.61
C ARG A 219 15.79 13.66 -3.49
N TYR A 220 15.89 12.72 -2.55
CA TYR A 220 14.97 12.65 -1.41
C TYR A 220 15.11 13.86 -0.48
N TYR A 221 16.34 14.29 -0.21
CA TYR A 221 16.60 15.48 0.60
C TYR A 221 15.89 16.71 0.02
N ARG A 222 16.07 16.98 -1.28
CA ARG A 222 15.39 18.10 -1.96
C ARG A 222 13.87 17.96 -1.90
N ALA A 223 13.35 16.75 -2.16
CA ALA A 223 11.91 16.51 -2.07
C ALA A 223 11.33 16.80 -0.67
N TYR A 224 12.06 16.48 0.40
CA TYR A 224 11.66 16.83 1.77
C TYR A 224 11.79 18.32 2.06
N GLU A 225 12.87 18.97 1.62
CA GLU A 225 13.09 20.42 1.76
C GLU A 225 11.97 21.21 1.06
N ASP A 226 11.68 20.89 -0.20
CA ASP A 226 10.61 21.51 -0.98
C ASP A 226 9.25 21.32 -0.30
N ALA A 227 8.98 20.12 0.22
CA ALA A 227 7.73 19.85 0.94
C ALA A 227 7.61 20.63 2.26
N ILE A 228 8.70 20.77 3.01
CA ILE A 228 8.71 21.58 4.23
C ILE A 228 8.41 23.04 3.90
N HIS A 229 8.95 23.56 2.79
CA HIS A 229 8.68 24.92 2.33
C HIS A 229 7.26 25.14 1.81
N ASP A 230 6.64 24.16 1.14
CA ASP A 230 5.25 24.27 0.69
C ASP A 230 4.25 24.18 1.87
N ILE A 231 4.56 23.35 2.87
CA ILE A 231 3.69 23.13 4.04
C ILE A 231 3.81 24.27 5.07
N GLY A 232 5.02 24.81 5.27
CA GLY A 232 5.37 25.75 6.35
C GLY A 232 5.10 27.22 6.06
#